data_AF-A0A1G0K3Q8-F1
#
_entry.id   AF-A0A1G0K3Q8-F1
#
_cell.length_a   1.000
_cell.length_b   1.000
_cell.length_c   1.000
_cell.angle_alpha   90.00
_cell.angle_beta   90.00
_cell.angle_gamma   90.00
#
_symmetry.space_group_name_H-M   'P 1'
#
loop_
_entity.id
_entity.type
_entity.pdbx_description
1 polymer ?
#
loop_
_entity_poly.entity_id
_entity_poly.type
_entity_poly.pdbx_seq_one_letter_code
_entity_poly.pdbx_strand_id
1 'polypeptide(L)'
;MWPWISTALALLWLVTVLAWWRSRRPLPAQADDRVQRMGQVRRDLEQACQRNDAVATKEGLLRWAGMRWQEHVPRSLGEIATRCGTVLAEHLRMLDLHLYGRHGGQWHGAALWEAFVAEGKANQSRPDAAGSELEPLNRI
;
A
#
# COMPACT_ATOMS: atom_id res chain seq x y z
N MET A 1 -9.43 41.87 31.31
CA MET A 1 -10.08 40.55 31.14
C MET A 1 -10.10 40.19 29.64
N TRP A 2 -9.00 39.67 29.08
CA TRP A 2 -8.92 39.37 27.63
C TRP A 2 -8.25 38.03 27.22
N PRO A 3 -7.49 37.29 28.06
CA PRO A 3 -6.77 36.11 27.57
C PRO A 3 -7.65 34.87 27.39
N TRP A 4 -8.84 34.83 28.00
CA TRP A 4 -9.73 33.66 27.97
C TRP A 4 -10.35 33.37 26.60
N ILE A 5 -10.56 34.40 25.78
CA ILE A 5 -11.17 34.23 24.46
C ILE A 5 -10.20 33.51 23.51
N SER A 6 -8.91 33.82 23.61
CA SER A 6 -7.88 33.20 22.76
C SER A 6 -7.68 31.72 23.10
N THR A 7 -7.69 31.37 24.39
CA THR A 7 -7.61 29.95 24.83
C THR A 7 -8.84 29.16 24.44
N ALA A 8 -10.04 29.73 24.56
CA ALA A 8 -11.26 29.06 24.13
C ALA A 8 -11.26 28.78 22.62
N LEU A 9 -10.80 29.74 21.81
CA LEU A 9 -10.72 29.58 20.36
C LEU A 9 -9.67 28.54 19.96
N ALA A 10 -8.51 28.55 20.62
CA ALA A 10 -7.46 27.56 20.39
C ALA A 10 -7.93 26.14 20.75
N LEU A 11 -8.63 25.96 21.87
CA LEU A 11 -9.23 24.69 22.26
C LEU A 11 -10.26 24.21 21.25
N LEU A 12 -11.14 25.10 20.78
CA LEU A 12 -12.16 24.75 19.78
C LEU A 12 -11.51 24.33 18.45
N TRP A 13 -10.44 25.02 18.04
CA TRP A 13 -9.65 24.65 16.87
C TRP A 13 -8.97 23.31 17.06
N LEU A 14 -8.39 23.05 18.23
CA LEU A 14 -7.75 21.78 18.56
C LEU A 14 -8.76 20.64 18.50
N VAL A 15 -9.94 20.82 19.10
CA VAL A 15 -11.05 19.86 19.06
C VAL A 15 -11.52 19.64 17.62
N THR A 16 -11.59 20.69 16.80
CA THR A 16 -11.98 20.58 15.38
C THR A 16 -10.94 19.79 14.59
N VAL A 17 -9.64 20.06 14.77
CA VAL A 17 -8.54 19.31 14.14
C VAL A 17 -8.53 17.86 14.62
N LEU A 18 -8.67 17.62 15.93
CA LEU A 18 -8.75 16.28 16.51
C LEU A 18 -9.98 15.51 16.03
N ALA A 19 -11.14 16.16 15.94
CA ALA A 19 -12.37 15.56 15.43
C ALA A 19 -12.23 15.24 13.93
N TRP A 20 -11.59 16.10 13.15
CA TRP A 20 -11.33 15.85 11.74
C TRP A 20 -10.32 14.71 11.53
N TRP A 21 -9.28 14.64 12.35
CA TRP A 21 -8.34 13.51 12.38
C TRP A 21 -8.99 12.21 12.85
N ARG A 22 -9.89 12.26 13.85
CA ARG A 22 -10.66 11.09 14.31
C ARG A 22 -11.66 10.61 13.26
N SER A 23 -12.34 11.53 12.56
CA SER A 23 -13.24 11.17 11.45
C SER A 23 -12.52 10.57 10.25
N ARG A 24 -11.22 10.81 10.10
CA ARG A 24 -10.37 10.14 9.10
C ARG A 24 -9.74 8.84 9.59
N ARG A 25 -9.89 8.47 10.87
CA ARG A 25 -9.45 7.16 11.38
C ARG A 25 -10.60 6.15 11.28
N PRO A 26 -10.44 5.05 10.52
CA PRO A 26 -11.44 3.98 10.52
C PRO A 26 -11.54 3.39 11.94
N LEU A 27 -12.76 3.16 12.41
CA LEU A 27 -13.02 2.58 13.73
C LEU A 27 -12.30 1.22 13.89
N PRO A 28 -11.96 0.79 15.12
CA PRO A 28 -11.20 -0.45 15.37
C PRO A 28 -11.84 -1.71 14.78
N ALA A 29 -13.18 -1.76 14.62
CA ALA A 29 -13.85 -2.85 13.90
C ALA A 29 -13.46 -2.93 12.40
N GLN A 30 -13.21 -1.78 11.76
CA GLN A 30 -12.79 -1.73 10.36
C GLN A 30 -11.31 -2.07 10.16
N ALA A 31 -10.49 -2.03 11.22
CA ALA A 31 -9.07 -2.40 11.12
C ALA A 31 -8.92 -3.91 10.87
N ASP A 32 -9.70 -4.73 11.57
CA ASP A 32 -9.69 -6.18 11.41
C ASP A 32 -10.26 -6.60 10.04
N ASP A 33 -11.39 -5.99 9.64
CA ASP A 33 -11.97 -6.13 8.29
C ASP A 33 -10.98 -5.74 7.17
N ARG A 34 -10.14 -4.72 7.41
CA ARG A 34 -9.14 -4.27 6.44
C ARG A 34 -8.02 -5.29 6.30
N VAL A 35 -7.52 -5.84 7.42
CA VAL A 35 -6.48 -6.87 7.39
C VAL A 35 -7.00 -8.13 6.68
N GLN A 36 -8.22 -8.55 6.98
CA GLN A 36 -8.87 -9.67 6.32
C GLN A 36 -9.09 -9.42 4.82
N ARG A 37 -9.63 -8.26 4.44
CA ARG A 37 -9.80 -7.87 3.02
C ARG A 37 -8.48 -7.80 2.28
N MET A 38 -7.44 -7.27 2.90
CA MET A 38 -6.11 -7.20 2.30
C MET A 38 -5.53 -8.60 2.06
N GLY A 39 -5.75 -9.53 2.99
CA GLY A 39 -5.42 -10.96 2.80
C GLY A 39 -6.23 -11.64 1.69
N GLN A 40 -7.52 -11.33 1.57
CA GLN A 40 -8.36 -11.84 0.47
C GLN A 40 -7.89 -11.32 -0.89
N VAL A 41 -7.66 -10.01 -1.05
CA VAL A 41 -7.21 -9.46 -2.33
C VAL A 41 -5.83 -9.99 -2.73
N ARG A 42 -4.94 -10.25 -1.78
CA ARG A 42 -3.66 -10.92 -2.07
C ARG A 42 -3.87 -12.34 -2.61
N ARG A 43 -4.78 -13.12 -2.01
CA ARG A 43 -5.11 -14.47 -2.48
C ARG A 43 -5.81 -14.47 -3.83
N ASP A 44 -6.75 -13.54 -4.06
CA ASP A 44 -7.37 -13.36 -5.37
C ASP A 44 -6.31 -13.04 -6.44
N LEU A 45 -5.35 -12.17 -6.11
CA LEU A 45 -4.27 -11.82 -7.01
C LEU A 45 -3.36 -13.02 -7.32
N GLU A 46 -3.01 -13.79 -6.30
CA GLU A 46 -2.24 -15.02 -6.43
C GLU A 46 -2.96 -16.02 -7.35
N GLN A 47 -4.26 -16.23 -7.16
CA GLN A 47 -5.05 -17.11 -8.01
C GLN A 47 -5.13 -16.60 -9.45
N ALA A 48 -5.31 -15.29 -9.66
CA ALA A 48 -5.28 -14.68 -11.00
C ALA A 48 -3.92 -14.87 -11.68
N CYS A 49 -2.83 -14.72 -10.93
CA CYS A 49 -1.46 -14.96 -11.38
C CYS A 49 -1.23 -16.43 -11.75
N GLN A 50 -1.71 -17.38 -10.94
CA GLN A 50 -1.59 -18.81 -11.21
C GLN A 50 -2.40 -19.25 -12.43
N ARG A 51 -3.58 -18.66 -12.64
CA ARG A 51 -4.41 -18.90 -13.83
C ARG A 51 -3.86 -18.25 -15.09
N ASN A 52 -2.75 -17.50 -14.98
CA ASN A 52 -2.16 -16.70 -16.03
C ASN A 52 -3.22 -15.80 -16.72
N ASP A 53 -4.13 -15.24 -15.92
CA ASP A 53 -5.17 -14.33 -16.40
C ASP A 53 -4.69 -12.88 -16.22
N ALA A 54 -4.27 -12.28 -17.33
CA ALA A 54 -3.70 -10.95 -17.36
C ALA A 54 -4.72 -9.87 -16.92
N VAL A 55 -6.00 -10.03 -17.31
CA VAL A 55 -7.05 -9.06 -17.00
C VAL A 55 -7.40 -9.13 -15.51
N ALA A 56 -7.63 -10.34 -14.99
CA ALA A 56 -7.92 -10.54 -13.57
C ALA A 56 -6.75 -10.09 -12.69
N THR A 57 -5.50 -10.32 -13.13
CA THR A 57 -4.31 -9.86 -12.40
C THR A 57 -4.25 -8.34 -12.32
N LYS A 58 -4.51 -7.64 -13.43
CA LYS A 58 -4.56 -6.16 -13.45
C LYS A 58 -5.61 -5.62 -12.48
N GLU A 59 -6.83 -6.15 -12.52
CA GLU A 59 -7.91 -5.69 -11.63
C GLU A 59 -7.60 -5.96 -10.16
N GLY A 60 -7.04 -7.13 -9.85
CA GLY A 60 -6.56 -7.44 -8.51
C GLY A 60 -5.47 -6.46 -8.06
N LEU A 61 -4.54 -6.09 -8.94
CA LEU A 61 -3.43 -5.21 -8.62
C LEU A 61 -3.92 -3.79 -8.34
N LEU A 62 -4.89 -3.30 -9.10
CA LEU A 62 -5.55 -2.01 -8.87
C LEU A 62 -6.32 -2.00 -7.55
N ARG A 63 -7.08 -3.07 -7.24
CA ARG A 63 -7.76 -3.24 -5.95
C ARG A 63 -6.77 -3.21 -4.79
N TRP A 64 -5.65 -3.94 -4.91
CA TRP A 64 -4.58 -3.93 -3.92
C TRP A 64 -3.95 -2.53 -3.77
N ALA A 65 -3.65 -1.86 -4.88
CA ALA A 65 -3.05 -0.53 -4.88
C ALA A 65 -3.95 0.51 -4.23
N GLY A 66 -5.27 0.45 -4.45
CA GLY A 66 -6.23 1.32 -3.78
C GLY A 66 -6.30 1.14 -2.27
N MET A 67 -6.06 -0.07 -1.77
CA MET A 67 -5.96 -0.32 -0.33
C MET A 67 -4.63 0.12 0.27
N ARG A 68 -3.52 -0.08 -0.47
CA ARG A 68 -2.17 0.27 -0.04
C ARG A 68 -1.92 1.78 -0.04
N TRP A 69 -2.36 2.50 -1.07
CA TRP A 69 -2.14 3.94 -1.23
C TRP A 69 -3.47 4.71 -1.16
N GLN A 70 -3.92 5.03 0.05
CA GLN A 70 -5.18 5.74 0.28
C GLN A 70 -5.17 7.22 -0.12
N GLU A 71 -4.02 7.89 -0.03
CA GLU A 71 -3.91 9.32 -0.37
C GLU A 71 -3.72 9.56 -1.87
N HIS A 72 -3.04 8.65 -2.56
CA HIS A 72 -2.83 8.72 -4.01
C HIS A 72 -3.05 7.36 -4.65
N VAL A 73 -4.31 6.97 -4.82
CA VAL A 73 -4.70 5.71 -5.46
C VAL A 73 -4.21 5.70 -6.90
N PRO A 74 -3.26 4.81 -7.26
CA PRO A 74 -2.83 4.63 -8.65
C PRO A 74 -4.01 4.11 -9.47
N ARG A 75 -4.30 4.75 -10.61
CA ARG A 75 -5.37 4.29 -11.51
C ARG A 75 -4.86 3.40 -12.65
N SER A 76 -3.55 3.28 -12.79
CA SER A 76 -2.90 2.55 -13.88
C SER A 76 -1.75 1.67 -13.37
N LEU A 77 -1.48 0.57 -14.08
CA LEU A 77 -0.33 -0.30 -13.81
C LEU A 77 0.99 0.49 -13.86
N GLY A 78 1.13 1.43 -14.81
CA GLY A 78 2.30 2.30 -14.89
C GLY A 78 2.56 3.14 -13.63
N GLU A 79 1.51 3.65 -12.97
CA GLU A 79 1.66 4.40 -11.71
C GLU A 79 2.01 3.49 -10.53
N ILE A 80 1.58 2.22 -10.56
CA ILE A 80 2.00 1.23 -9.56
C ILE A 80 3.48 0.91 -9.79
N ALA A 81 3.87 0.70 -11.05
CA ALA A 81 5.24 0.39 -11.45
C ALA A 81 6.25 1.48 -11.06
N THR A 82 5.87 2.76 -11.11
CA THR A 82 6.76 3.86 -10.68
C THR A 82 6.96 3.94 -9.17
N ARG A 83 6.07 3.32 -8.38
CA ARG A 83 6.12 3.32 -6.90
C ARG A 83 6.63 2.01 -6.31
N CYS A 84 6.75 0.99 -7.14
CA CYS A 84 7.33 -0.31 -6.80
C CYS A 84 8.78 -0.37 -7.27
N GLY A 85 9.55 -1.33 -6.75
CA GLY A 85 10.91 -1.57 -7.21
C GLY A 85 10.98 -2.02 -8.67
N THR A 86 12.19 -1.89 -9.23
CA THR A 86 12.49 -2.06 -10.65
C THR A 86 12.08 -3.42 -11.22
N VAL A 87 12.23 -4.49 -10.43
CA VAL A 87 11.88 -5.86 -10.84
C VAL A 87 10.37 -6.00 -11.02
N LEU A 88 9.57 -5.55 -10.05
CA LEU A 88 8.11 -5.61 -10.15
C LEU A 88 7.59 -4.68 -11.24
N ALA A 89 8.20 -3.49 -11.39
CA ALA A 89 7.86 -2.54 -12.43
C ALA A 89 8.01 -3.13 -13.84
N GLU A 90 9.07 -3.90 -14.08
CA GLU A 90 9.31 -4.55 -15.37
C GLU A 90 8.26 -5.63 -15.68
N HIS A 91 7.92 -6.47 -14.70
CA HIS A 91 6.84 -7.45 -14.86
C HIS A 91 5.48 -6.79 -15.11
N LEU A 92 5.20 -5.64 -14.49
CA LEU A 92 4.00 -4.85 -14.76
C LEU A 92 3.99 -4.28 -16.19
N ARG A 93 5.14 -3.83 -16.71
CA ARG A 93 5.24 -3.37 -18.11
C ARG A 93 5.03 -4.52 -19.08
N MET A 94 5.60 -5.70 -18.82
CA MET A 94 5.35 -6.90 -19.63
C MET A 94 3.86 -7.28 -19.64
N LEU A 95 3.19 -7.20 -18.49
CA LEU A 95 1.74 -7.41 -18.39
C LEU A 95 0.95 -6.39 -19.22
N ASP A 96 1.31 -5.11 -19.12
CA ASP A 96 0.65 -4.03 -19.87
C ASP A 96 0.84 -4.20 -21.39
N LEU A 97 2.06 -4.57 -21.82
CA LEU A 97 2.38 -4.92 -23.19
C LEU A 97 1.64 -6.18 -23.66
N HIS A 98 1.41 -7.18 -22.80
CA HIS A 98 0.61 -8.35 -23.16
C HIS A 98 -0.88 -8.03 -23.29
N LEU A 99 -1.40 -7.12 -22.45
CA LEU A 99 -2.81 -6.70 -22.48
C LEU A 99 -3.14 -5.75 -23.63
N TYR A 100 -2.24 -4.83 -23.96
CA TYR A 100 -2.47 -3.75 -24.91
C TYR A 100 -1.58 -3.79 -26.16
N GLY A 101 -0.49 -4.56 -26.12
CA GLY A 101 0.43 -4.68 -27.23
C GLY A 101 -0.06 -5.65 -28.31
N ARG A 102 0.35 -5.36 -29.54
CA ARG A 102 -0.02 -6.12 -30.74
C ARG A 102 0.70 -7.48 -30.84
N HIS A 103 1.82 -7.62 -30.13
CA HIS A 103 2.59 -8.85 -29.99
C HIS A 103 2.48 -9.28 -28.54
N GLY A 104 1.72 -10.34 -28.27
CA GLY A 104 1.63 -10.96 -26.95
C GLY A 104 2.98 -11.53 -26.54
N GLY A 105 3.81 -10.72 -25.88
CA GLY A 105 5.02 -11.21 -25.22
C GLY A 105 4.65 -12.21 -24.13
N GLN A 106 5.54 -13.16 -23.83
CA GLN A 106 5.28 -14.16 -22.80
C GLN A 106 5.22 -13.51 -21.41
N TRP A 107 4.01 -13.17 -20.96
CA TRP A 107 3.77 -12.79 -19.58
C TRP A 107 3.57 -14.04 -18.71
N HIS A 108 4.22 -14.03 -17.54
CA HIS A 108 4.17 -15.11 -16.56
C HIS A 108 3.65 -14.56 -15.24
N GLY A 109 2.39 -14.87 -14.92
CA GLY A 109 1.76 -14.43 -13.67
C GLY A 109 2.50 -14.90 -12.42
N ALA A 110 3.05 -16.13 -12.43
CA ALA A 110 3.84 -16.65 -11.30
C ALA A 110 5.08 -15.79 -10.98
N ALA A 111 5.84 -15.40 -12.01
CA ALA A 111 7.03 -14.55 -11.84
C ALA A 111 6.66 -13.15 -11.31
N LEU A 112 5.54 -12.59 -11.78
CA LEU A 112 5.02 -11.32 -11.27
C LEU A 112 4.64 -11.42 -9.78
N TRP A 113 4.02 -12.52 -9.37
CA TRP A 113 3.66 -12.75 -7.97
C TRP A 113 4.88 -12.90 -7.06
N GLU A 114 5.92 -13.62 -7.49
CA GLU A 114 7.16 -13.73 -6.74
C GLU A 114 7.83 -12.37 -6.54
N ALA A 115 7.96 -11.57 -7.62
CA ALA A 115 8.50 -10.21 -7.53
C ALA A 115 7.68 -9.33 -6.56
N PHE A 116 6.36 -9.48 -6.58
CA PHE A 116 5.45 -8.77 -5.68
C PHE A 116 5.61 -9.18 -4.21
N VAL A 117 5.76 -10.47 -3.93
CA VAL A 117 6.00 -10.97 -2.57
C VAL A 117 7.37 -10.53 -2.07
N ALA A 118 8.39 -10.55 -2.93
CA ALA A 118 9.74 -10.09 -2.63
C ALA A 118 9.77 -8.60 -2.25
N GLU A 119 9.10 -7.74 -3.03
CA GLU A 119 8.90 -6.31 -2.72
C GLU A 119 8.21 -6.11 -1.36
N GLY A 120 7.13 -6.87 -1.12
CA GLY A 120 6.42 -6.82 0.15
C GLY A 120 7.29 -7.20 1.34
N LYS A 121 8.18 -8.19 1.20
CA LYS A 121 9.13 -8.59 2.25
C LYS A 121 10.24 -7.55 2.43
N ALA A 122 10.84 -7.06 1.34
CA ALA A 122 11.91 -6.05 1.39
C ALA A 122 11.45 -4.76 2.10
N ASN A 123 10.23 -4.31 1.85
CA ASN A 123 9.67 -3.13 2.52
C ASN A 123 9.27 -3.40 3.99
N GLN A 124 9.01 -4.66 4.38
CA GLN A 124 8.76 -5.06 5.77
C GLN A 124 10.06 -5.31 6.55
N SER A 125 11.15 -5.64 5.86
CA SER A 125 12.52 -5.79 6.40
C SER A 125 13.24 -4.47 6.63
N ARG A 126 12.56 -3.34 6.39
CA ARG A 126 12.93 -2.03 6.96
C ARG A 126 12.07 -1.67 8.18
N PRO A 127 11.97 -2.49 9.25
CA PRO A 127 11.58 -2.00 10.55
C PRO A 127 12.86 -1.46 11.24
N ASP A 128 12.81 -0.22 11.68
CA ASP A 128 13.55 0.20 12.88
C ASP A 128 15.09 0.07 12.95
N ALA A 129 15.83 0.22 11.85
CA ALA A 129 17.26 0.57 11.96
C ALA A 129 17.50 2.05 12.39
N ALA A 130 16.46 2.75 12.85
CA ALA A 130 16.56 4.10 13.43
C ALA A 130 15.90 4.21 14.82
N GLY A 131 15.40 3.09 15.38
CA GLY A 131 14.66 3.06 16.65
C GLY A 131 15.26 2.17 17.74
N SER A 132 16.38 1.46 17.48
CA SER A 132 17.05 0.61 18.48
C SER A 132 18.58 0.73 18.51
N GLU A 133 19.16 1.74 17.85
CA GLU A 133 20.61 2.01 17.89
C GLU A 133 20.95 3.34 18.58
N LEU A 134 20.06 3.83 19.45
CA LEU A 134 20.40 4.86 20.43
C LEU A 134 20.04 4.36 21.85
N GLU A 135 21.04 3.67 22.43
CA GLU A 135 21.40 3.59 23.87
C GLU A 135 20.62 2.65 24.82
N PRO A 136 21.27 2.05 25.84
CA PRO A 136 22.42 2.60 26.57
C PRO A 136 23.68 1.72 26.58
N LEU A 137 24.81 2.38 26.33
CA LEU A 137 26.15 1.91 26.66
C LEU A 137 26.37 2.10 28.17
N ASN A 138 25.73 1.27 29.01
CA ASN A 138 26.04 1.18 30.44
C ASN A 138 25.76 -0.20 31.03
N ARG A 139 26.80 -1.03 31.09
CA ARG A 139 27.12 -2.11 32.06
C ARG A 139 28.17 -3.01 31.38
N ILE A 140 29.40 -3.17 31.84
CA ILE A 140 30.00 -3.24 33.19
C ILE A 140 31.43 -2.68 33.13
#